data_AF-A0A356TT16-F1
#
_entry.id   AF-A0A356TT16-F1
#
_cell.length_a   1.000
_cell.length_b   1.000
_cell.length_c   1.000
_cell.angle_alpha   90.00
_cell.angle_beta   90.00
_cell.angle_gamma   90.00
#
_symmetry.space_group_name_H-M   'P 1'
#
loop_
_entity.id
_entity.type
_entity.pdbx_description
1 polymer ?
#
loop_
_entity_poly.entity_id
_entity_poly.type
_entity_poly.pdbx_seq_one_letter_code
_entity_poly.pdbx_strand_id
1 'polypeptide(L)' 'MRANTPGAHDGEMAYWIDDELAHRVDGMMWRTTERLALNRVRLQHYITESDAEGHANRVSFDDVVVSTERIGCAPAR' A
#
# COMPACT_ATOMS: atom_id res chain seq x y z
N MET A 1 5.90 -1.69 2.24
CA MET A 1 6.47 -1.05 1.03
C MET A 1 7.87 -0.58 1.35
N ARG A 2 8.82 -0.74 0.44
CA ARG A 2 10.18 -0.20 0.56
C ARG A 2 10.56 0.51 -0.74
N ALA A 3 11.01 1.76 -0.63
CA ALA A 3 11.55 2.50 -1.77
C ALA A 3 12.90 1.90 -2.18
N ASN A 4 13.25 2.04 -3.46
CA ASN A 4 14.52 1.57 -3.98
C ASN A 4 15.70 2.48 -3.58
N THR A 5 16.90 1.92 -3.66
CA THR A 5 18.16 2.65 -3.74
C THR A 5 18.24 3.36 -5.10
N PRO A 6 18.57 4.66 -5.18
CA PRO A 6 18.71 5.35 -6.47
C PRO A 6 19.67 4.63 -7.43
N GLY A 7 19.21 4.38 -8.66
CA GLY A 7 19.97 3.65 -9.67
C GLY A 7 19.88 2.12 -9.57
N ALA A 8 19.18 1.58 -8.57
CA ALA A 8 18.94 0.15 -8.41
C ALA A 8 17.45 -0.19 -8.52
N HIS A 9 17.21 -1.44 -8.92
CA HIS A 9 15.90 -2.08 -9.02
C HIS A 9 15.66 -2.98 -7.80
N ASP A 10 15.63 -2.40 -6.60
CA ASP A 10 15.54 -3.13 -5.31
C ASP A 10 14.35 -2.69 -4.44
N GLY A 11 13.44 -1.89 -4.99
CA GLY A 11 12.19 -1.49 -4.35
C GLY A 11 11.14 -2.61 -4.37
N GLU A 12 10.22 -2.57 -3.41
CA GLU A 12 9.17 -3.58 -3.28
C GLU A 12 7.83 -2.99 -2.79
N MET A 13 6.75 -3.63 -3.24
CA MET A 13 5.40 -3.45 -2.73
C MET A 13 4.77 -4.83 -2.53
N ALA A 14 4.09 -5.00 -1.41
CA ALA A 14 3.28 -6.18 -1.15
C ALA A 14 2.05 -5.75 -0.36
N TYR A 15 0.94 -6.44 -0.57
CA TYR A 15 -0.26 -6.29 0.24
C TYR A 15 -0.88 -7.66 0.53
N TRP A 16 -1.57 -7.71 1.66
CA TRP A 16 -2.22 -8.90 2.19
C TRP A 16 -3.71 -8.61 2.38
N ILE A 17 -4.54 -9.64 2.21
CA ILE A 17 -5.97 -9.62 2.52
C ILE A 17 -6.20 -10.86 3.39
N ASP A 18 -6.83 -10.68 4.54
CA ASP A 18 -7.12 -11.78 5.49
C ASP A 18 -5.88 -12.64 5.82
N ASP A 19 -4.76 -11.98 6.11
CA ASP A 19 -3.42 -12.57 6.36
C ASP A 19 -2.79 -13.35 5.19
N GLU A 20 -3.43 -13.41 4.03
CA GLU A 20 -2.90 -14.05 2.83
C GLU A 20 -2.19 -13.06 1.90
N LEU A 21 -1.04 -13.48 1.34
CA LEU A 21 -0.31 -12.65 0.38
C LEU A 21 -1.10 -12.56 -0.93
N ALA A 22 -1.83 -11.47 -1.10
CA ALA A 22 -2.64 -11.22 -2.30
C ALA A 22 -1.77 -10.76 -3.48
N HIS A 23 -0.71 -9.98 -3.22
CA HIS A 23 0.20 -9.53 -4.27
C HIS A 23 1.57 -9.13 -3.76
N ARG A 24 2.59 -9.34 -4.59
CA ARG A 24 3.95 -8.83 -4.38
C ARG A 24 4.57 -8.43 -5.72
N VAL A 25 5.25 -7.29 -5.72
CA VAL A 25 6.12 -6.84 -6.80
C VAL A 25 7.46 -6.43 -6.18
N ASP A 26 8.53 -6.99 -6.70
CA ASP A 26 9.92 -6.61 -6.42
C ASP A 26 10.58 -6.01 -7.68
N GLY A 27 11.86 -5.66 -7.60
CA GLY A 27 12.59 -5.16 -8.77
C GLY A 27 12.24 -3.73 -9.20
N MET A 28 11.50 -2.98 -8.37
CA MET A 28 10.99 -1.67 -8.79
C MET A 28 11.99 -0.55 -8.54
N MET A 29 12.09 0.39 -9.48
CA MET A 29 12.84 1.64 -9.34
C MET A 29 11.86 2.82 -9.25
N TRP A 30 11.30 3.05 -8.06
CA TRP A 30 10.35 4.13 -7.76
C TRP A 30 10.93 5.54 -7.83
N ARG A 31 12.21 5.69 -7.51
CA ARG A 31 12.92 6.98 -7.42
C ARG A 31 14.33 6.88 -7.99
N THR A 32 14.84 8.01 -8.45
CA THR A 32 16.20 8.16 -8.98
C THR A 32 17.08 9.08 -8.11
N THR A 33 16.55 9.58 -6.99
CA THR A 33 17.28 10.46 -6.07
C THR A 33 16.86 10.20 -4.64
N GLU A 34 17.79 10.33 -3.70
CA GLU A 34 17.54 10.14 -2.28
C GLU A 34 16.58 11.16 -1.69
N ARG A 35 16.46 12.33 -2.32
CA ARG A 35 15.59 13.43 -1.85
C ARG A 35 14.09 13.09 -1.94
N LEU A 36 13.71 12.11 -2.76
CA LEU A 36 12.32 11.63 -2.85
C LEU A 36 12.13 10.46 -1.90
N ALA A 37 11.09 10.50 -1.07
CA ALA A 37 10.74 9.45 -0.12
C ALA A 37 9.23 9.21 -0.12
N LEU A 38 8.80 8.09 0.47
CA LEU A 38 7.39 7.86 0.78
C LEU A 38 6.95 8.96 1.76
N ASN A 39 5.97 9.77 1.36
CA ASN A 39 5.58 10.99 2.08
C ASN A 39 4.07 11.11 2.33
N ARG A 40 3.29 10.14 1.87
CA ARG A 40 1.82 10.19 1.93
C ARG A 40 1.24 8.78 1.93
N VAL A 41 0.33 8.55 2.86
CA VAL A 41 -0.66 7.46 2.77
C VAL A 41 -1.97 8.07 2.29
N ARG A 42 -2.63 7.41 1.34
CA ARG A 42 -3.94 7.84 0.86
C ARG A 42 -4.91 6.68 1.03
N LEU A 43 -5.91 6.90 1.89
CA LEU A 43 -7.10 6.07 1.96
C LEU A 43 -8.15 6.70 1.04
N GLN A 44 -8.45 6.07 -0.08
CA GLN A 44 -9.30 6.64 -1.11
C GLN A 44 -10.35 5.64 -1.57
N HIS A 45 -11.60 6.09 -1.57
CA HIS A 45 -12.68 5.48 -2.31
C HIS A 45 -13.01 6.41 -3.47
N TYR A 46 -12.80 5.94 -4.70
CA TYR A 46 -13.11 6.69 -5.91
C TYR A 46 -13.91 5.79 -6.83
N ILE A 47 -15.00 6.33 -7.38
CA ILE A 47 -15.95 5.65 -8.24
C ILE A 47 -16.25 6.60 -9.41
N THR A 48 -16.34 6.08 -10.62
CA THR A 48 -16.83 6.85 -11.78
C THR A 48 -18.36 6.90 -11.78
N GLU A 49 -18.96 7.95 -12.35
CA GLU A 49 -20.42 8.13 -12.34
C GLU A 49 -21.19 6.89 -12.86
N SER A 50 -20.67 6.22 -13.89
CA SER A 50 -21.24 4.98 -14.44
C SER A 50 -21.39 3.86 -13.41
N ASP A 51 -20.45 3.78 -12.47
CA ASP A 51 -20.31 2.68 -11.52
C ASP A 51 -21.07 2.95 -10.22
N ALA A 52 -21.77 4.09 -10.13
CA ALA A 52 -22.64 4.46 -9.02
C ALA A 52 -24.11 4.59 -9.44
N GLU A 53 -24.44 4.38 -10.72
CA GLU A 53 -25.80 4.54 -11.20
C GLU A 53 -26.72 3.46 -10.59
N GLY A 54 -27.84 3.91 -10.02
CA GLY A 54 -28.87 3.03 -9.46
C GLY A 54 -28.55 2.37 -8.11
N HIS A 55 -27.40 2.64 -7.48
CA HIS A 55 -27.08 2.05 -6.17
C HIS A 55 -26.19 2.94 -5.29
N ALA A 56 -26.30 2.75 -3.97
CA ALA A 56 -25.40 3.40 -3.03
C ALA A 56 -24.03 2.71 -3.08
N ASN A 57 -22.98 3.49 -3.33
CA ASN A 57 -21.61 3.00 -3.32
C ASN A 57 -20.84 3.64 -2.16
N ARG A 58 -20.80 2.91 -1.04
CA ARG A 58 -20.25 3.38 0.24
C ARG A 58 -19.27 2.34 0.77
N VAL A 59 -18.11 2.81 1.22
CA VAL A 59 -17.14 2.00 1.96
C VAL A 59 -16.95 2.59 3.36
N SER A 60 -16.78 1.71 4.34
CA SER A 60 -16.37 2.08 5.69
C SER A 60 -14.94 1.59 5.90
N PHE A 61 -14.10 2.44 6.47
CA PHE A 61 -12.77 2.06 6.92
C PHE A 61 -12.74 2.15 8.45
N ASP A 62 -12.16 1.16 9.10
CA ASP A 62 -11.97 1.13 10.54
C ASP A 62 -10.59 0.52 10.86
N ASP A 63 -10.08 0.74 12.08
CA ASP A 63 -8.80 0.19 12.58
C ASP A 63 -7.57 0.49 11.69
N VAL A 64 -7.53 1.68 11.07
CA VAL A 64 -6.42 2.04 10.18
C VAL A 64 -5.15 2.34 10.97
N VAL A 65 -4.13 1.50 10.78
CA VAL A 65 -2.79 1.67 11.36
C VAL A 65 -1.77 2.03 10.28
N VAL A 66 -0.98 3.08 10.51
CA VAL A 66 0.16 3.47 9.67
C VAL A 66 1.42 3.43 10.51
N SER A 67 2.43 2.70 10.06
CA SER A 67 3.70 2.56 10.78
C SER A 67 4.87 2.52 9.80
N THR A 68 6.02 3.03 10.23
CA THR A 68 7.31 2.80 9.59
C THR A 68 7.95 1.49 10.03
N GLU A 69 7.36 0.83 11.03
CA GLU A 69 7.75 -0.48 11.54
C GLU A 69 6.73 -1.54 11.12
N ARG A 70 7.09 -2.81 11.28
CA ARG A 70 6.18 -3.92 10.97
C ARG A 70 4.94 -3.88 11.86
N ILE A 71 3.76 -3.88 11.25
CA ILE A 71 2.46 -4.04 11.92
C ILE A 71 2.09 -5.52 11.92
N GLY A 72 1.55 -6.01 13.03
CA GLY A 72 1.20 -7.42 13.25
C GLY A 72 1.92 -8.01 14.45
N CYS A 73 1.52 -9.20 14.89
CA CYS A 73 2.06 -9.80 16.09
C CYS A 73 3.54 -10.22 15.95
N ALA A 74 4.29 -10.11 17.06
CA ALA A 74 5.53 -10.84 17.32
C ALA A 74 5.28 -12.36 17.13
N PRO A 75 6.32 -13.22 16.94
CA PRO A 75 6.10 -14.63 16.58
C PRO A 75 5.08 -15.30 17.50
N ALA A 76 4.28 -16.21 16.93
CA ALA A 76 3.38 -17.06 17.71
C ALA A 76 4.16 -17.67 18.88
N ARG A 77 3.62 -17.51 20.09
CA ARG A 77 4.14 -18.21 21.26
C ARG A 77 3.86 -19.71 21.16
#